data_AF-A0A8H3DUF7-F1
#
_entry.id   AF-A0A8H3DUF7-F1
#
_cell.length_a   1.000
_cell.length_b   1.000
_cell.length_c   1.000
_cell.angle_alpha   90.00
_cell.angle_beta   90.00
_cell.angle_gamma   90.00
#
_symmetry.space_group_name_H-M   'P 1'
#
loop_
_entity.id
_entity.type
_entity.pdbx_description
1 polymer ?
#
loop_
_entity_poly.entity_id
_entity_poly.type
_entity_poly.pdbx_seq_one_letter_code
_entity_poly.pdbx_strand_id
1 'polypeptide(L)'
;MNRSRLSSAIKSTTPFMSQSVVSFAHPAVIGDIISLDASSPDGLTTITFKNQHALASARSVILGDILSFDPHPDRDEDLIECTINWNQHGQQRSEKYMVFKAKNVTAGDTNPLVQVFVQKSYYDKGFESSEFVITPKWQYGQRDETGAGRFVVLHDQEHKPYQHRFVASWLFRLITILHGVLCAARHAELADKLDDFTEGHVGEFLHSYTPLPPQSGDVLLVPSELKSYSFRNPITIEWLQDCWPKSAEYYCFSVANATQKGQDVIFFIQKEWWASDGTLDGNHISKITTKNANGEYEFIVDSRSQYGQTDDTGKGRWVVYHDEGRAPFQYHFVNAMLDSKAQSFVQTQALKERFGINGDASPGTNPKDIEAIFDNFRYLLTFA
;
A
#
# COMPACT_ATOMS: atom_id res chain seq x y z
N MET A 1 62.20 -63.96 8.06
CA MET A 1 63.51 -64.06 8.74
C MET A 1 64.18 -62.68 8.76
N ASN A 2 64.71 -62.27 9.92
CA ASN A 2 65.51 -61.05 10.26
C ASN A 2 64.85 -59.67 10.03
N ARG A 3 64.54 -58.81 11.02
CA ARG A 3 65.18 -58.26 12.26
C ARG A 3 66.48 -57.45 12.06
N SER A 4 66.37 -56.12 12.27
CA SER A 4 67.21 -55.19 13.07
C SER A 4 66.96 -53.75 12.53
N ARG A 5 66.50 -52.71 13.24
CA ARG A 5 66.86 -51.99 14.49
C ARG A 5 68.26 -51.34 14.51
N LEU A 6 68.28 -50.01 14.47
CA LEU A 6 69.04 -48.99 15.27
C LEU A 6 68.88 -47.62 14.54
N SER A 7 68.26 -46.56 15.07
CA SER A 7 68.54 -45.69 16.23
C SER A 7 69.38 -44.44 15.91
N SER A 8 68.94 -43.30 16.48
CA SER A 8 69.58 -41.97 16.66
C SER A 8 69.41 -40.94 15.54
N ALA A 9 69.37 -39.62 15.77
CA ALA A 9 68.92 -38.78 16.87
C ALA A 9 68.97 -37.32 16.36
N ILE A 10 67.87 -36.59 16.55
CA ILE A 10 67.69 -35.15 16.79
C ILE A 10 68.88 -34.20 16.48
N LYS A 11 68.65 -33.21 15.61
CA LYS A 11 68.97 -31.79 15.90
C LYS A 11 68.07 -30.83 15.13
N SER A 12 67.50 -29.92 15.91
CA SER A 12 66.55 -28.85 15.58
C SER A 12 67.24 -27.69 14.86
N THR A 13 66.62 -27.14 13.82
CA THR A 13 66.84 -25.75 13.38
C THR A 13 65.65 -25.28 12.50
N THR A 14 64.76 -24.47 13.08
CA THR A 14 63.96 -23.44 12.36
C THR A 14 64.89 -22.25 12.03
N PRO A 15 64.59 -21.31 11.09
CA PRO A 15 63.25 -20.80 10.75
C PRO A 15 63.05 -20.41 9.26
N PHE A 16 61.93 -19.69 9.03
CA PHE A 16 61.52 -18.86 7.89
C PHE A 16 60.41 -19.40 6.98
N MET A 17 59.18 -19.00 7.31
CA MET A 17 58.03 -18.97 6.40
C MET A 17 58.25 -17.86 5.36
N SER A 18 58.29 -18.24 4.10
CA SER A 18 58.08 -17.35 2.96
C SER A 18 56.57 -17.10 2.82
N GLN A 19 56.13 -15.86 2.97
CA GLN A 19 54.77 -15.46 2.62
C GLN A 19 54.68 -15.24 1.10
N SER A 20 53.89 -16.07 0.44
CA SER A 20 53.45 -15.83 -0.93
C SER A 20 52.45 -14.67 -0.93
N VAL A 21 52.79 -13.57 -1.59
CA VAL A 21 51.87 -12.47 -1.87
C VAL A 21 50.89 -12.93 -2.95
N VAL A 22 49.65 -13.18 -2.57
CA VAL A 22 48.53 -13.28 -3.53
C VAL A 22 47.93 -11.89 -3.65
N SER A 23 48.14 -11.27 -4.82
CA SER A 23 47.48 -10.02 -5.21
C SER A 23 46.01 -10.29 -5.50
N PHE A 24 45.10 -9.82 -4.65
CA PHE A 24 43.68 -9.78 -4.96
C PHE A 24 43.30 -8.41 -5.52
N ALA A 25 42.59 -8.44 -6.65
CA ALA A 25 42.02 -7.28 -7.31
C ALA A 25 40.98 -6.58 -6.42
N HIS A 26 40.76 -5.30 -6.71
CA HIS A 26 39.92 -4.33 -5.98
C HIS A 26 38.52 -4.86 -5.63
N PRO A 27 37.96 -4.53 -4.45
CA PRO A 27 36.54 -4.75 -4.19
C PRO A 27 35.69 -3.70 -4.93
N ALA A 28 34.64 -4.20 -5.58
CA ALA A 28 33.58 -3.39 -6.16
C ALA A 28 32.86 -2.57 -5.09
N VAL A 29 32.55 -1.32 -5.41
CA VAL A 29 31.78 -0.40 -4.58
C VAL A 29 30.33 -0.91 -4.52
N ILE A 30 29.89 -1.38 -3.35
CA ILE A 30 28.49 -1.73 -3.09
C ILE A 30 27.75 -0.45 -2.76
N GLY A 31 26.91 0.01 -3.68
CA GLY A 31 26.11 1.22 -3.54
C GLY A 31 24.89 1.05 -2.63
N ASP A 32 24.67 2.12 -1.86
CA ASP A 32 23.45 2.59 -1.16
C ASP A 32 22.94 1.96 0.13
N ILE A 33 23.34 0.75 0.53
CA ILE A 33 22.96 0.20 1.85
C ILE A 33 24.13 0.25 2.85
N ILE A 34 25.37 0.22 2.36
CA ILE A 34 26.57 0.07 3.19
C ILE A 34 27.71 0.90 2.59
N SER A 35 28.00 2.07 3.18
CA SER A 35 29.26 2.77 2.89
C SER A 35 30.34 2.16 3.78
N LEU A 36 31.28 1.43 3.18
CA LEU A 36 32.45 0.91 3.89
C LEU A 36 33.53 1.98 3.89
N ASP A 37 33.80 2.57 5.06
CA ASP A 37 34.93 3.49 5.21
C ASP A 37 36.16 2.69 5.66
N ALA A 38 37.15 2.56 4.77
CA ALA A 38 38.31 1.70 4.97
C ALA A 38 39.46 2.38 5.71
N SER A 39 39.29 3.60 6.24
CA SER A 39 40.38 4.39 6.81
C SER A 39 40.56 4.28 8.34
N SER A 40 40.07 3.21 8.97
CA SER A 40 40.33 3.00 10.40
C SER A 40 41.77 2.49 10.64
N PRO A 41 42.62 3.21 11.39
CA PRO A 41 44.02 2.83 11.63
C PRO A 41 44.19 1.54 12.43
N ASP A 42 43.12 1.01 13.01
CA ASP A 42 43.15 -0.17 13.89
C ASP A 42 42.79 -1.48 13.15
N GLY A 43 42.57 -1.44 11.83
CA GLY A 43 42.16 -2.62 11.04
C GLY A 43 40.75 -3.13 11.34
N LEU A 44 39.98 -2.39 12.14
CA LEU A 44 38.57 -2.65 12.42
C LEU A 44 37.68 -1.86 11.45
N THR A 45 37.07 -2.58 10.50
CA THR A 45 36.06 -2.02 9.60
C THR A 45 34.82 -1.64 10.41
N THR A 46 34.64 -0.34 10.64
CA THR A 46 33.43 0.18 11.30
C THR A 46 32.34 0.37 10.25
N ILE A 47 31.33 -0.49 10.26
CA ILE A 47 30.16 -0.36 9.40
C ILE A 47 29.19 0.61 10.06
N THR A 48 29.10 1.82 9.54
CA THR A 48 28.13 2.81 10.03
C THR A 48 26.86 2.70 9.20
N PHE A 49 25.80 2.13 9.79
CA PHE A 49 24.47 2.19 9.20
C PHE A 49 23.93 3.60 9.43
N LYS A 50 23.85 4.41 8.36
CA LYS A 50 23.06 5.64 8.43
C LYS A 50 21.62 5.23 8.70
N ASN A 51 21.07 5.73 9.81
CA ASN A 51 19.67 5.60 10.13
C ASN A 51 18.89 6.44 9.11
N GLN A 52 18.67 5.88 7.92
CA GLN A 52 17.70 6.43 7.00
C GLN A 52 16.37 6.30 7.71
N HIS A 53 15.75 7.41 8.09
CA HIS A 53 14.30 7.47 8.21
C HIS A 53 13.77 6.75 6.96
N ALA A 54 13.24 5.54 7.16
CA ALA A 54 12.94 4.63 6.05
C ALA A 54 12.14 5.42 5.03
N LEU A 55 12.74 5.64 3.85
CA LEU A 55 12.05 6.28 2.75
C LEU A 55 10.86 5.36 2.44
N ALA A 56 9.70 5.71 2.97
CA ALA A 56 8.44 5.08 2.64
C ALA A 56 7.88 5.84 1.44
N SER A 57 7.09 5.14 0.61
CA SER A 57 6.24 5.80 -0.39
C SER A 57 5.52 6.99 0.23
N ALA A 58 5.33 8.07 -0.54
CA ALA A 58 4.66 9.28 -0.05
C ALA A 58 3.28 8.98 0.57
N ARG A 59 2.64 7.90 0.13
CA ARG A 59 1.43 7.31 0.73
C ARG A 59 1.32 5.81 0.46
N SER A 60 0.48 5.12 1.21
CA SER A 60 0.14 3.71 0.96
C SER A 60 -0.43 3.51 -0.45
N VAL A 61 -0.10 2.37 -1.07
CA VAL A 61 -0.61 2.00 -2.41
C VAL A 61 -2.11 1.75 -2.35
N ILE A 62 -2.88 2.39 -3.22
CA ILE A 62 -4.34 2.26 -3.33
C ILE A 62 -4.75 1.72 -4.70
N LEU A 63 -6.02 1.32 -4.83
CA LEU A 63 -6.62 0.89 -6.09
C LEU A 63 -6.53 2.02 -7.13
N GLY A 64 -6.08 1.70 -8.34
CA GLY A 64 -5.90 2.64 -9.45
C GLY A 64 -4.52 3.28 -9.52
N ASP A 65 -3.65 3.12 -8.51
CA ASP A 65 -2.27 3.59 -8.60
C ASP A 65 -1.51 2.88 -9.74
N ILE A 66 -0.66 3.64 -10.43
CA ILE A 66 0.27 3.16 -11.44
C ILE A 66 1.62 2.96 -10.76
N LEU A 67 2.09 1.71 -10.74
CA LEU A 67 3.40 1.36 -10.27
C LEU A 67 4.35 1.13 -11.43
N SER A 68 5.61 1.53 -11.28
CA SER A 68 6.66 1.31 -12.26
C SER A 68 7.86 0.57 -11.68
N PHE A 69 8.41 -0.39 -12.42
CA PHE A 69 9.63 -1.12 -12.06
C PHE A 69 10.50 -1.37 -13.29
N ASP A 70 11.76 -1.74 -13.07
CA ASP A 70 12.66 -2.16 -14.14
C ASP A 70 12.51 -3.68 -14.36
N PRO A 71 12.03 -4.14 -15.54
CA PRO A 71 11.92 -5.56 -15.84
C PRO A 71 13.27 -6.24 -16.10
N HIS A 72 14.34 -5.48 -16.36
CA HIS A 72 15.67 -5.99 -16.64
C HIS A 72 16.73 -5.28 -15.78
N PRO A 73 16.61 -5.36 -14.44
CA PRO A 73 17.53 -4.63 -13.59
C PRO A 73 18.96 -5.13 -13.75
N ASP A 74 19.93 -4.22 -13.65
CA ASP A 74 21.35 -4.54 -13.72
C ASP A 74 21.81 -5.53 -12.64
N ARG A 75 21.06 -5.62 -11.53
CA ARG A 75 21.36 -6.48 -10.39
C ARG A 75 20.27 -7.53 -10.20
N ASP A 76 20.70 -8.78 -10.06
CA ASP A 76 19.81 -9.92 -9.77
C ASP A 76 18.99 -9.74 -8.47
N GLU A 77 19.45 -8.91 -7.54
CA GLU A 77 18.76 -8.64 -6.27
C GLU A 77 17.54 -7.71 -6.40
N ASP A 78 17.42 -6.98 -7.51
CA ASP A 78 16.29 -6.09 -7.77
C ASP A 78 15.09 -6.84 -8.38
N LEU A 79 15.31 -8.07 -8.88
CA LEU A 79 14.27 -8.98 -9.37
C LEU A 79 14.57 -10.42 -8.95
N ILE A 80 13.97 -10.85 -7.84
CA ILE A 80 14.26 -12.14 -7.20
C ILE A 80 13.11 -13.11 -7.41
N GLU A 81 13.41 -14.37 -7.76
CA GLU A 81 12.46 -15.47 -7.62
C GLU A 81 12.47 -16.02 -6.19
N CYS A 82 11.31 -16.08 -5.54
CA CYS A 82 11.13 -16.73 -4.25
C CYS A 82 10.02 -17.79 -4.30
N THR A 83 10.04 -18.73 -3.35
CA THR A 83 9.00 -19.74 -3.18
C THR A 83 8.25 -19.46 -1.89
N ILE A 84 6.94 -19.26 -1.98
CA ILE A 84 6.06 -19.09 -0.82
C ILE A 84 5.40 -20.43 -0.52
N ASN A 85 5.53 -20.88 0.73
CA ASN A 85 4.90 -22.12 1.22
C ASN A 85 3.83 -21.80 2.26
N TRP A 86 2.66 -22.42 2.16
CA TRP A 86 1.56 -22.24 3.12
C TRP A 86 0.74 -23.53 3.30
N ASN A 87 -0.18 -23.52 4.27
CA ASN A 87 -1.17 -24.59 4.45
C ASN A 87 -2.57 -24.01 4.22
N GLN A 88 -3.38 -24.70 3.44
CA GLN A 88 -4.77 -24.34 3.20
C GLN A 88 -5.61 -25.62 3.12
N HIS A 89 -6.70 -25.68 3.88
CA HIS A 89 -7.56 -26.86 4.00
C HIS A 89 -6.81 -28.15 4.39
N GLY A 90 -5.80 -28.03 5.25
CA GLY A 90 -4.98 -29.17 5.70
C GLY A 90 -3.97 -29.66 4.65
N GLN A 91 -3.89 -29.01 3.50
CA GLN A 91 -2.93 -29.35 2.44
C GLN A 91 -1.80 -28.34 2.40
N GLN A 92 -0.57 -28.85 2.31
CA GLN A 92 0.60 -28.03 2.05
C GLN A 92 0.57 -27.55 0.60
N ARG A 93 0.77 -26.25 0.42
CA ARG A 93 0.80 -25.56 -0.87
C ARG A 93 2.13 -24.82 -1.01
N SER A 94 2.58 -24.67 -2.24
CA SER A 94 3.83 -24.01 -2.59
C SER A 94 3.67 -23.36 -3.95
N GLU A 95 4.17 -22.13 -4.09
CA GLU A 95 4.10 -21.40 -5.34
C GLU A 95 5.29 -20.45 -5.48
N LYS A 96 5.71 -20.21 -6.72
CA LYS A 96 6.83 -19.31 -7.05
C LYS A 96 6.32 -17.89 -7.32
N TYR A 97 7.10 -16.91 -6.89
CA TYR A 97 6.81 -15.49 -7.06
C TYR A 97 8.07 -14.77 -7.55
N MET A 98 7.86 -13.82 -8.45
CA MET A 98 8.82 -12.78 -8.77
C MET A 98 8.63 -11.63 -7.78
N VAL A 99 9.73 -11.14 -7.23
CA VAL A 99 9.75 -10.15 -6.16
C VAL A 99 10.68 -9.01 -6.55
N PHE A 100 10.16 -7.79 -6.56
CA PHE A 100 10.89 -6.60 -6.98
C PHE A 100 10.33 -5.36 -6.27
N LYS A 101 11.05 -4.25 -6.36
CA LYS A 101 10.58 -2.95 -5.85
C LYS A 101 10.06 -2.10 -7.00
N ALA A 102 8.99 -1.34 -6.73
CA ALA A 102 8.37 -0.45 -7.69
C ALA A 102 8.22 0.97 -7.13
N LYS A 103 8.20 1.95 -8.03
CA LYS A 103 7.86 3.35 -7.77
C LYS A 103 6.35 3.52 -7.88
N ASN A 104 5.71 4.21 -6.95
CA ASN A 104 4.34 4.67 -7.15
C ASN A 104 4.32 5.98 -7.95
N VAL A 105 4.22 5.85 -9.28
CA VAL A 105 4.23 6.97 -10.22
C VAL A 105 3.08 7.93 -9.92
N THR A 106 1.89 7.40 -9.62
CA THR A 106 0.72 8.19 -9.25
C THR A 106 0.89 8.98 -7.96
N ALA A 107 1.66 8.45 -6.99
CA ALA A 107 1.98 9.16 -5.75
C ALA A 107 3.17 10.13 -5.88
N GLY A 108 3.86 10.15 -7.03
CA GLY A 108 5.04 10.98 -7.24
C GLY A 108 6.32 10.42 -6.60
N ASP A 109 6.37 9.12 -6.33
CA ASP A 109 7.57 8.48 -5.79
C ASP A 109 8.73 8.57 -6.77
N THR A 110 9.89 9.05 -6.30
CA THR A 110 11.11 9.12 -7.11
C THR A 110 11.95 7.85 -7.02
N ASN A 111 11.79 7.09 -5.92
CA ASN A 111 12.53 5.88 -5.60
C ASN A 111 11.62 4.64 -5.58
N PRO A 112 12.13 3.44 -5.91
CA PRO A 112 11.34 2.22 -5.86
C PRO A 112 11.20 1.74 -4.41
N LEU A 113 10.09 2.11 -3.76
CA LEU A 113 9.85 1.89 -2.33
C LEU A 113 8.77 0.84 -2.05
N VAL A 114 7.92 0.54 -3.04
CA VAL A 114 6.84 -0.42 -2.89
C VAL A 114 7.35 -1.83 -3.18
N GLN A 115 7.23 -2.73 -2.21
CA GLN A 115 7.53 -4.15 -2.45
C GLN A 115 6.38 -4.81 -3.22
N VAL A 116 6.72 -5.50 -4.31
CA VAL A 116 5.77 -6.16 -5.20
C VAL A 116 6.08 -7.64 -5.27
N PHE A 117 5.04 -8.48 -5.17
CA PHE A 117 5.10 -9.92 -5.38
C PHE A 117 4.15 -10.29 -6.51
N VAL A 118 4.65 -10.97 -7.54
CA VAL A 118 3.83 -11.45 -8.65
C VAL A 118 4.04 -12.95 -8.77
N GLN A 119 2.97 -13.74 -8.67
CA GLN A 119 3.03 -15.18 -8.90
C GLN A 119 3.67 -15.44 -10.26
N LYS A 120 4.65 -16.35 -10.33
CA LYS A 120 5.49 -16.53 -11.51
C LYS A 120 4.67 -16.80 -12.78
N SER A 121 3.60 -17.60 -12.66
CA SER A 121 2.69 -17.89 -13.77
C SER A 121 1.93 -16.67 -14.30
N TYR A 122 1.75 -15.62 -13.50
CA TYR A 122 1.18 -14.33 -13.92
C TYR A 122 2.27 -13.44 -14.52
N TYR A 123 3.47 -13.47 -13.94
CA TYR A 123 4.63 -12.74 -14.43
C TYR A 123 4.97 -13.13 -15.87
N ASP A 124 5.16 -14.44 -16.09
CA ASP A 124 5.53 -15.04 -17.38
C ASP A 124 4.47 -14.84 -18.49
N LYS A 125 3.22 -14.45 -18.12
CA LYS A 125 2.10 -14.29 -19.06
C LYS A 125 1.90 -12.86 -19.58
N GLY A 126 2.70 -11.89 -19.16
CA GLY A 126 2.59 -10.52 -19.68
C GLY A 126 2.91 -9.43 -18.68
N PHE A 127 3.71 -9.70 -17.66
CA PHE A 127 4.21 -8.69 -16.74
C PHE A 127 5.56 -8.10 -17.21
N GLU A 128 5.73 -8.00 -18.54
CA GLU A 128 6.93 -7.45 -19.19
C GLU A 128 6.90 -5.91 -19.28
N SER A 129 5.72 -5.29 -19.04
CA SER A 129 5.59 -3.84 -19.01
C SER A 129 6.28 -3.28 -17.77
N SER A 130 7.07 -2.21 -17.95
CA SER A 130 7.68 -1.46 -16.86
C SER A 130 6.66 -0.72 -15.98
N GLU A 131 5.40 -0.64 -16.40
CA GLU A 131 4.30 -0.01 -15.65
C GLU A 131 3.06 -0.90 -15.58
N PHE A 132 2.37 -0.86 -14.44
CA PHE A 132 1.12 -1.59 -14.23
C PHE A 132 0.19 -0.87 -13.26
N VAL A 133 -1.12 -1.09 -13.43
CA VAL A 133 -2.16 -0.51 -12.58
C VAL A 133 -2.55 -1.48 -11.46
N ILE A 134 -2.72 -0.96 -10.25
CA ILE A 134 -3.32 -1.70 -9.14
C ILE A 134 -4.82 -1.86 -9.40
N THR A 135 -5.21 -3.06 -9.79
CA THR A 135 -6.60 -3.47 -10.07
C THR A 135 -7.18 -4.29 -8.91
N PRO A 136 -8.49 -4.61 -8.89
CA PRO A 136 -9.09 -5.44 -7.85
C PRO A 136 -8.57 -6.89 -7.79
N LYS A 137 -7.81 -7.32 -8.81
CA LYS A 137 -7.11 -8.62 -8.81
C LYS A 137 -5.93 -8.65 -7.85
N TRP A 138 -5.37 -7.49 -7.53
CA TRP A 138 -4.29 -7.38 -6.57
C TRP A 138 -4.81 -7.53 -5.14
N GLN A 139 -3.92 -7.99 -4.29
CA GLN A 139 -4.05 -7.97 -2.85
C GLN A 139 -2.86 -7.21 -2.25
N TYR A 140 -2.91 -6.94 -0.95
CA TYR A 140 -1.80 -6.31 -0.25
C TYR A 140 -1.60 -6.91 1.14
N GLY A 141 -0.38 -6.82 1.64
CA GLY A 141 -0.08 -6.94 3.07
C GLY A 141 0.40 -5.60 3.60
N GLN A 142 0.35 -5.40 4.91
CA GLN A 142 0.83 -4.21 5.59
C GLN A 142 1.22 -4.56 7.02
N ARG A 143 2.14 -3.78 7.59
CA ARG A 143 2.63 -4.03 8.95
C ARG A 143 1.60 -3.68 10.02
N ASP A 144 0.84 -2.62 9.79
CA ASP A 144 -0.13 -2.09 10.74
C ASP A 144 -1.31 -1.44 10.00
N GLU A 145 -2.37 -1.11 10.76
CA GLU A 145 -3.64 -0.58 10.23
C GLU A 145 -3.49 0.77 9.51
N THR A 146 -2.41 1.50 9.76
CA THR A 146 -2.14 2.78 9.08
C THR A 146 -1.73 2.60 7.62
N GLY A 147 -1.46 1.35 7.21
CA GLY A 147 -0.92 1.02 5.90
C GLY A 147 0.59 1.18 5.80
N ALA A 148 1.30 1.38 6.92
CA ALA A 148 2.75 1.42 6.91
C ALA A 148 3.33 0.08 6.43
N GLY A 149 4.36 0.16 5.58
CA GLY A 149 4.99 -1.03 5.01
C GLY A 149 4.11 -1.81 4.02
N ARG A 150 3.09 -1.17 3.43
CA ARG A 150 2.21 -1.84 2.47
C ARG A 150 3.00 -2.40 1.28
N PHE A 151 2.81 -3.68 1.01
CA PHE A 151 3.33 -4.39 -0.16
C PHE A 151 2.18 -4.98 -0.95
N VAL A 152 2.34 -5.13 -2.26
CA VAL A 152 1.26 -5.61 -3.14
C VAL A 152 1.59 -6.99 -3.70
N VAL A 153 0.54 -7.80 -3.87
CA VAL A 153 0.63 -9.19 -4.32
C VAL A 153 -0.36 -9.42 -5.47
N LEU A 154 0.13 -9.91 -6.60
CA LEU A 154 -0.69 -10.42 -7.69
C LEU A 154 -0.55 -11.94 -7.77
N HIS A 155 -1.64 -12.66 -7.54
CA HIS A 155 -1.66 -14.11 -7.55
C HIS A 155 -3.10 -14.63 -7.69
N ASP A 156 -3.23 -15.95 -7.83
CA ASP A 156 -4.51 -16.64 -7.77
C ASP A 156 -5.22 -16.43 -6.42
N GLN A 157 -6.38 -15.77 -6.47
CA GLN A 157 -7.18 -15.40 -5.30
C GLN A 157 -7.87 -16.58 -4.61
N GLU A 158 -7.90 -17.76 -5.24
CA GLU A 158 -8.35 -19.00 -4.57
C GLU A 158 -7.32 -19.46 -3.53
N HIS A 159 -6.06 -19.04 -3.68
CA HIS A 159 -5.00 -19.28 -2.71
C HIS A 159 -5.01 -18.22 -1.62
N LYS A 160 -4.93 -18.66 -0.36
CA LYS A 160 -4.98 -17.77 0.81
C LYS A 160 -3.72 -17.89 1.68
N PRO A 161 -2.52 -17.57 1.15
CA PRO A 161 -1.33 -17.44 1.97
C PRO A 161 -1.48 -16.27 2.96
N TYR A 162 -0.95 -16.47 4.17
CA TYR A 162 -0.84 -15.39 5.15
C TYR A 162 0.24 -14.38 4.74
N GLN A 163 0.05 -13.10 5.09
CA GLN A 163 0.95 -12.02 4.69
C GLN A 163 2.39 -12.20 5.18
N HIS A 164 2.61 -12.71 6.42
CA HIS A 164 3.97 -13.01 6.91
C HIS A 164 4.75 -13.97 6.02
N ARG A 165 4.08 -14.82 5.23
CA ARG A 165 4.78 -15.76 4.36
C ARG A 165 5.52 -15.06 3.23
N PHE A 166 5.00 -13.96 2.70
CA PHE A 166 5.67 -13.16 1.67
C PHE A 166 6.90 -12.47 2.24
N VAL A 167 6.69 -11.81 3.37
CA VAL A 167 7.71 -11.05 4.09
C VAL A 167 8.87 -11.95 4.52
N ALA A 168 8.56 -13.06 5.21
CA ALA A 168 9.58 -13.99 5.70
C ALA A 168 10.33 -14.69 4.56
N SER A 169 9.65 -15.09 3.48
CA SER A 169 10.31 -15.81 2.37
C SER A 169 11.23 -14.90 1.56
N TRP A 170 10.83 -13.64 1.32
CA TRP A 170 11.68 -12.65 0.69
C TRP A 170 12.90 -12.32 1.56
N LEU A 171 12.69 -12.09 2.85
CA LEU A 171 13.76 -11.74 3.76
C LEU A 171 14.73 -12.92 3.96
N PHE A 172 14.24 -14.15 4.03
CA PHE A 172 15.09 -15.34 4.08
C PHE A 172 15.93 -15.50 2.81
N ARG A 173 15.38 -15.18 1.63
CA ARG A 173 16.12 -15.16 0.36
C ARG A 173 17.23 -14.10 0.37
N LEU A 174 16.92 -12.87 0.79
CA LEU A 174 17.92 -11.82 0.92
C LEU A 174 19.01 -12.20 1.92
N ILE A 175 18.62 -12.75 3.08
CA ILE A 175 19.57 -13.25 4.07
C ILE A 175 20.41 -14.35 3.47
N THR A 176 19.89 -15.28 2.67
CA THR A 176 20.70 -16.36 2.06
C THR A 176 21.72 -15.80 1.06
N ILE A 177 21.32 -14.84 0.22
CA ILE A 177 22.21 -14.13 -0.71
C ILE A 177 23.30 -13.39 0.08
N LEU A 178 22.89 -12.65 1.11
CA LEU A 178 23.77 -11.91 2.00
C LEU A 178 24.63 -12.82 2.88
N HIS A 179 24.18 -14.01 3.28
CA HIS A 179 24.92 -14.94 4.14
C HIS A 179 26.15 -15.49 3.42
N GLY A 180 26.07 -15.66 2.09
CA GLY A 180 27.25 -15.93 1.26
C GLY A 180 28.32 -14.84 1.36
N VAL A 181 27.92 -13.59 1.59
CA VAL A 181 28.79 -12.41 1.76
C VAL A 181 29.16 -12.16 3.24
N LEU A 182 28.23 -12.39 4.16
CA LEU A 182 28.33 -12.08 5.60
C LEU A 182 28.98 -13.19 6.41
N CYS A 183 28.97 -14.45 5.96
CA CYS A 183 29.83 -15.48 6.56
C CYS A 183 31.32 -15.12 6.46
N ALA A 184 31.69 -14.27 5.49
CA ALA A 184 33.03 -13.67 5.45
C ALA A 184 33.23 -12.55 6.50
N ALA A 185 32.15 -11.97 7.05
CA ALA A 185 32.18 -10.75 7.86
C ALA A 185 31.66 -10.88 9.32
N ARG A 186 31.06 -12.01 9.74
CA ARG A 186 30.62 -12.33 11.12
C ARG A 186 29.69 -11.29 11.81
N HIS A 187 28.49 -11.07 11.29
CA HIS A 187 27.52 -10.14 11.89
C HIS A 187 26.28 -10.83 12.50
N ALA A 188 26.09 -10.69 13.82
CA ALA A 188 24.93 -11.23 14.58
C ALA A 188 23.73 -10.25 14.66
N GLU A 189 23.95 -8.96 14.46
CA GLU A 189 22.96 -7.87 14.65
C GLU A 189 21.80 -7.88 13.63
N LEU A 190 21.90 -8.67 12.55
CA LEU A 190 20.85 -8.84 11.55
C LEU A 190 19.72 -9.77 12.01
N ALA A 191 19.98 -10.63 13.01
CA ALA A 191 18.96 -11.52 13.57
C ALA A 191 17.93 -10.75 14.41
N ASP A 192 18.34 -9.74 15.17
CA ASP A 192 17.42 -8.99 16.05
C ASP A 192 16.43 -8.13 15.24
N LYS A 193 16.88 -7.53 14.12
CA LYS A 193 15.98 -6.78 13.20
C LYS A 193 15.01 -7.68 12.43
N LEU A 194 15.34 -8.96 12.29
CA LEU A 194 14.50 -9.96 11.63
C LEU A 194 13.33 -10.33 12.55
N ASP A 195 13.58 -10.52 13.84
CA ASP A 195 12.54 -10.82 14.83
C ASP A 195 11.51 -9.69 14.93
N ASP A 196 11.96 -8.43 15.10
CA ASP A 196 11.09 -7.24 15.15
C ASP A 196 10.18 -7.11 13.90
N PHE A 197 10.69 -7.47 12.73
CA PHE A 197 9.96 -7.38 11.47
C PHE A 197 8.92 -8.50 11.30
N THR A 198 9.17 -9.67 11.90
CA THR A 198 8.26 -10.82 11.83
C THR A 198 7.08 -10.72 12.80
N GLU A 199 7.24 -10.09 13.97
CA GLU A 199 6.20 -10.02 15.01
C GLU A 199 4.93 -9.28 14.55
N GLY A 200 5.05 -8.27 13.67
CA GLY A 200 3.90 -7.49 13.18
C GLY A 200 3.03 -8.18 12.10
N HIS A 201 3.46 -9.30 11.52
CA HIS A 201 2.80 -9.89 10.34
C HIS A 201 2.15 -11.26 10.59
N VAL A 202 2.25 -11.80 11.81
CA VAL A 202 1.83 -13.17 12.12
C VAL A 202 0.30 -13.28 12.11
N GLY A 203 -0.22 -14.24 11.33
CA GLY A 203 -1.62 -14.69 11.43
C GLY A 203 -2.64 -13.99 10.53
N GLU A 204 -2.27 -12.95 9.78
CA GLU A 204 -3.22 -12.27 8.88
C GLU A 204 -3.11 -12.74 7.43
N PHE A 205 -4.24 -12.86 6.74
CA PHE A 205 -4.29 -13.05 5.29
C PHE A 205 -3.95 -11.75 4.56
N LEU A 206 -3.57 -11.87 3.29
CA LEU A 206 -3.52 -10.70 2.41
C LEU A 206 -4.91 -10.03 2.33
N HIS A 207 -4.90 -8.71 2.26
CA HIS A 207 -6.09 -7.87 2.12
C HIS A 207 -6.45 -7.70 0.65
N SER A 208 -7.74 -7.68 0.34
CA SER A 208 -8.20 -7.39 -1.02
C SER A 208 -8.25 -5.89 -1.26
N TYR A 209 -7.87 -5.46 -2.47
CA TYR A 209 -8.21 -4.12 -2.95
C TYR A 209 -9.67 -4.00 -3.40
N THR A 210 -10.38 -5.12 -3.49
CA THR A 210 -11.83 -5.10 -3.73
C THR A 210 -12.50 -4.65 -2.44
N PRO A 211 -13.13 -3.46 -2.41
CA PRO A 211 -13.83 -3.03 -1.23
C PRO A 211 -14.96 -4.00 -0.93
N LEU A 212 -14.96 -4.61 0.25
CA LEU A 212 -16.12 -5.29 0.80
C LEU A 212 -17.26 -4.26 0.89
N PRO A 213 -18.47 -4.60 0.44
CA PRO A 213 -19.59 -3.68 0.56
C PRO A 213 -19.79 -3.36 2.06
N PRO A 214 -19.93 -2.08 2.46
CA PRO A 214 -20.37 -1.77 3.81
C PRO A 214 -21.70 -2.47 4.09
N GLN A 215 -21.84 -2.97 5.31
CA GLN A 215 -23.00 -3.72 5.77
C GLN A 215 -23.46 -3.24 7.15
N SER A 216 -24.70 -3.58 7.51
CA SER A 216 -25.22 -3.26 8.84
C SER A 216 -24.31 -3.87 9.92
N GLY A 217 -23.95 -3.06 10.93
CA GLY A 217 -23.03 -3.39 12.00
C GLY A 217 -21.59 -2.89 11.79
N ASP A 218 -21.24 -2.45 10.58
CA ASP A 218 -19.93 -1.85 10.32
C ASP A 218 -19.78 -0.49 11.01
N VAL A 219 -18.56 -0.15 11.42
CA VAL A 219 -18.22 1.12 12.07
C VAL A 219 -17.39 1.98 11.11
N LEU A 220 -17.91 3.13 10.72
CA LEU A 220 -17.25 4.11 9.86
C LEU A 220 -16.64 5.23 10.70
N LEU A 221 -15.38 5.57 10.43
CA LEU A 221 -14.66 6.66 11.09
C LEU A 221 -14.91 7.98 10.35
N VAL A 222 -15.95 8.71 10.78
CA VAL A 222 -16.38 9.95 10.13
C VAL A 222 -15.66 11.15 10.77
N PRO A 223 -14.99 12.01 9.99
CA PRO A 223 -14.29 13.16 10.55
C PRO A 223 -15.29 14.11 11.24
N SER A 224 -14.92 14.58 12.43
CA SER A 224 -15.78 15.51 13.18
C SER A 224 -15.57 16.98 12.84
N GLU A 225 -14.53 17.27 12.05
CA GLU A 225 -14.24 18.59 11.51
C GLU A 225 -13.89 18.44 10.03
N LEU A 226 -14.31 19.40 9.21
CA LEU A 226 -13.85 19.48 7.83
C LEU A 226 -12.36 19.86 7.86
N LYS A 227 -11.50 18.93 7.43
CA LYS A 227 -10.10 19.26 7.18
C LYS A 227 -10.06 20.40 6.15
N SER A 228 -9.25 21.42 6.41
CA SER A 228 -9.20 22.68 5.63
C SER A 228 -8.88 22.50 4.13
N TYR A 229 -8.39 21.32 3.75
CA TYR A 229 -8.00 20.88 2.41
C TYR A 229 -8.94 19.83 1.78
N SER A 230 -9.97 19.36 2.49
CA SER A 230 -11.01 18.51 1.89
C SER A 230 -12.02 19.35 1.13
N PHE A 231 -12.40 18.92 -0.09
CA PHE A 231 -13.23 19.66 -1.04
C PHE A 231 -14.51 20.23 -0.39
N ARG A 232 -14.68 21.55 -0.56
CA ARG A 232 -15.15 22.48 0.49
C ARG A 232 -16.64 22.76 0.59
N ASN A 233 -17.50 22.21 -0.26
CA ASN A 233 -18.91 22.57 -0.23
C ASN A 233 -19.79 21.32 -0.15
N PRO A 234 -20.89 21.38 0.60
CA PRO A 234 -21.92 20.36 0.46
C PRO A 234 -22.35 20.28 -1.02
N ILE A 235 -22.57 19.06 -1.49
CA ILE A 235 -23.13 18.82 -2.81
C ILE A 235 -24.65 18.93 -2.73
N THR A 236 -25.28 19.52 -3.74
CA THR A 236 -26.74 19.52 -3.85
C THR A 236 -27.19 18.31 -4.65
N ILE A 237 -28.08 17.52 -4.07
CA ILE A 237 -28.72 16.39 -4.73
C ILE A 237 -30.15 16.82 -5.04
N GLU A 238 -30.52 16.76 -6.31
CA GLU A 238 -31.87 17.09 -6.80
C GLU A 238 -32.56 15.83 -7.31
N TRP A 239 -33.83 15.61 -6.95
CA TRP A 239 -34.63 14.45 -7.36
C TRP A 239 -36.11 14.80 -7.49
N LEU A 240 -36.91 13.87 -8.02
CA LEU A 240 -38.37 13.95 -8.05
C LEU A 240 -38.98 13.01 -7.01
N GLN A 241 -39.91 13.52 -6.21
CA GLN A 241 -40.69 12.72 -5.26
C GLN A 241 -42.13 13.22 -5.26
N ASP A 242 -43.09 12.30 -5.42
CA ASP A 242 -44.53 12.62 -5.55
C ASP A 242 -44.85 13.61 -6.68
N CYS A 243 -44.11 13.54 -7.79
CA CYS A 243 -44.17 14.49 -8.92
C CYS A 243 -43.69 15.91 -8.62
N TRP A 244 -43.07 16.15 -7.46
CA TRP A 244 -42.51 17.45 -7.09
C TRP A 244 -40.98 17.41 -7.10
N PRO A 245 -40.31 18.46 -7.60
CA PRO A 245 -38.87 18.59 -7.46
C PRO A 245 -38.51 18.76 -5.98
N LYS A 246 -37.49 18.03 -5.56
CA LYS A 246 -36.88 18.08 -4.24
C LYS A 246 -35.39 18.30 -4.41
N SER A 247 -34.79 18.95 -3.43
CA SER A 247 -33.34 19.13 -3.36
C SER A 247 -32.89 19.13 -1.91
N ALA A 248 -31.68 18.65 -1.67
CA ALA A 248 -31.05 18.71 -0.37
C ALA A 248 -29.52 18.74 -0.49
N GLU A 249 -28.88 19.34 0.51
CA GLU A 249 -27.44 19.44 0.60
C GLU A 249 -26.85 18.28 1.42
N TYR A 250 -25.73 17.72 0.95
CA TYR A 250 -25.03 16.61 1.57
C TYR A 250 -23.52 16.88 1.64
N TYR A 251 -22.88 16.43 2.71
CA TYR A 251 -21.43 16.21 2.69
C TYR A 251 -21.12 14.82 2.16
N CYS A 252 -20.00 14.69 1.47
CA CYS A 252 -19.48 13.44 0.95
C CYS A 252 -18.06 13.25 1.47
N PHE A 253 -17.83 12.14 2.16
CA PHE A 253 -16.55 11.78 2.74
C PHE A 253 -16.04 10.46 2.16
N SER A 254 -14.71 10.32 2.08
CA SER A 254 -14.06 9.00 2.04
C SER A 254 -13.67 8.68 3.48
N VAL A 255 -14.31 7.69 4.08
CA VAL A 255 -14.12 7.32 5.49
C VAL A 255 -13.61 5.89 5.61
N ALA A 256 -12.81 5.63 6.65
CA ALA A 256 -12.33 4.28 6.92
C ALA A 256 -13.41 3.45 7.63
N ASN A 257 -13.64 2.23 7.14
CA ASN A 257 -14.46 1.24 7.82
C ASN A 257 -13.58 0.47 8.82
N ALA A 258 -13.66 0.83 10.10
CA ALA A 258 -12.88 0.22 11.17
C ALA A 258 -13.17 -1.29 11.31
N THR A 259 -14.44 -1.69 11.11
CA THR A 259 -14.84 -3.12 11.15
C THR A 259 -14.21 -3.91 10.00
N GLN A 260 -14.03 -3.28 8.83
CA GLN A 260 -13.45 -3.88 7.64
C GLN A 260 -11.99 -3.46 7.43
N LYS A 261 -11.21 -3.41 8.52
CA LYS A 261 -9.75 -3.19 8.51
C LYS A 261 -9.31 -1.88 7.82
N GLY A 262 -10.07 -0.81 8.03
CA GLY A 262 -9.74 0.51 7.52
C GLY A 262 -10.01 0.71 6.03
N GLN A 263 -10.82 -0.15 5.43
CA GLN A 263 -11.22 -0.01 4.03
C GLN A 263 -11.98 1.30 3.79
N ASP A 264 -11.62 2.02 2.72
CA ASP A 264 -12.31 3.26 2.34
C ASP A 264 -13.76 2.99 1.89
N VAL A 265 -14.68 3.79 2.41
CA VAL A 265 -16.10 3.80 2.08
C VAL A 265 -16.51 5.23 1.76
N ILE A 266 -17.27 5.42 0.68
CA ILE A 266 -17.91 6.71 0.43
C ILE A 266 -19.10 6.84 1.37
N PHE A 267 -19.15 7.94 2.12
CA PHE A 267 -20.19 8.23 3.10
C PHE A 267 -20.82 9.59 2.80
N PHE A 268 -22.12 9.58 2.54
CA PHE A 268 -22.92 10.78 2.42
C PHE A 268 -23.67 11.05 3.70
N ILE A 269 -23.67 12.30 4.15
CA ILE A 269 -24.49 12.74 5.28
C ILE A 269 -25.16 14.05 4.95
N GLN A 270 -26.44 14.14 5.28
CA GLN A 270 -27.24 15.36 5.11
C GLN A 270 -26.58 16.54 5.84
N LYS A 271 -26.50 17.70 5.19
CA LYS A 271 -25.76 18.87 5.68
C LYS A 271 -26.17 19.27 7.10
N GLU A 272 -27.48 19.38 7.36
CA GLU A 272 -28.01 19.71 8.69
C GLU A 272 -27.78 18.62 9.75
N TRP A 273 -27.40 17.41 9.38
CA TRP A 273 -27.09 16.33 10.31
C TRP A 273 -25.59 16.25 10.66
N TRP A 274 -24.75 17.00 9.94
CA TRP A 274 -23.30 17.06 10.16
C TRP A 274 -22.79 18.44 10.57
N ALA A 275 -23.25 19.52 9.92
CA ALA A 275 -22.70 20.87 10.13
C ALA A 275 -23.25 21.60 11.36
N SER A 276 -24.32 21.10 11.96
CA SER A 276 -25.06 21.80 13.00
C SER A 276 -24.30 21.80 14.32
N ASP A 277 -23.59 22.89 14.59
CA ASP A 277 -23.17 23.35 15.92
C ASP A 277 -24.37 23.80 16.80
N GLY A 278 -25.56 23.90 16.20
CA GLY A 278 -26.83 24.27 16.83
C GLY A 278 -27.62 23.10 17.43
N THR A 279 -27.57 23.05 18.76
CA THR A 279 -28.26 22.26 19.78
C THR A 279 -29.76 21.93 19.69
N LEU A 280 -30.46 22.00 18.54
CA LEU A 280 -31.93 21.81 18.52
C LEU A 280 -32.47 20.66 17.67
N ASP A 281 -31.79 20.22 16.62
CA ASP A 281 -32.28 19.09 15.81
C ASP A 281 -31.71 17.76 16.32
N GLY A 282 -32.61 16.85 16.70
CA GLY A 282 -32.29 15.55 17.31
C GLY A 282 -31.49 14.57 16.42
N ASN A 283 -31.14 14.97 15.20
CA ASN A 283 -30.57 14.10 14.16
C ASN A 283 -29.09 14.38 13.85
N HIS A 284 -28.43 15.29 14.59
CA HIS A 284 -27.00 15.51 14.41
C HIS A 284 -26.19 14.24 14.74
N ILE A 285 -25.13 13.95 13.97
CA ILE A 285 -24.31 12.73 14.09
C ILE A 285 -23.80 12.48 15.52
N SER A 286 -23.48 13.55 16.27
CA SER A 286 -23.04 13.44 17.68
C SER A 286 -24.10 12.92 18.65
N LYS A 287 -25.36 12.81 18.24
CA LYS A 287 -26.45 12.24 19.05
C LYS A 287 -26.54 10.73 18.92
N ILE A 288 -25.98 10.17 17.86
CA ILE A 288 -26.10 8.74 17.54
C ILE A 288 -24.77 8.00 17.65
N THR A 289 -23.66 8.72 17.79
CA THR A 289 -22.33 8.13 17.98
C THR A 289 -21.40 9.07 18.77
N THR A 290 -20.37 8.49 19.38
CA THR A 290 -19.31 9.16 20.13
C THR A 290 -18.06 9.37 19.27
N LYS A 291 -17.21 10.31 19.68
CA LYS A 291 -15.88 10.47 19.07
C LYS A 291 -14.89 9.49 19.69
N ASN A 292 -14.01 8.92 18.88
CA ASN A 292 -12.87 8.12 19.32
C ASN A 292 -11.72 9.02 19.85
N ALA A 293 -10.60 8.40 20.25
CA ALA A 293 -9.41 9.11 20.74
C ALA A 293 -8.78 10.07 19.71
N ASN A 294 -9.01 9.84 18.41
CA ASN A 294 -8.55 10.67 17.32
C ASN A 294 -9.52 11.82 16.97
N GLY A 295 -10.66 11.91 17.68
CA GLY A 295 -11.69 12.92 17.43
C GLY A 295 -12.60 12.59 16.25
N GLU A 296 -12.64 11.36 15.75
CA GLU A 296 -13.53 10.92 14.67
C GLU A 296 -14.80 10.28 15.25
N TYR A 297 -15.96 10.49 14.63
CA TYR A 297 -17.20 9.83 15.01
C TYR A 297 -17.17 8.34 14.58
N GLU A 298 -17.50 7.43 15.49
CA GLU A 298 -17.60 5.99 15.22
C GLU A 298 -19.02 5.63 14.73
N PHE A 299 -19.36 6.03 13.52
CA PHE A 299 -20.71 5.87 12.98
C PHE A 299 -21.01 4.40 12.69
N ILE A 300 -22.00 3.83 13.37
CA ILE A 300 -22.44 2.45 13.14
C ILE A 300 -23.45 2.43 11.98
N VAL A 301 -23.15 1.69 10.92
CA VAL A 301 -24.09 1.43 9.83
C VAL A 301 -25.24 0.58 10.38
N ASP A 302 -26.45 1.11 10.38
CA ASP A 302 -27.63 0.44 10.93
C ASP A 302 -28.86 0.63 10.03
N SER A 303 -30.05 0.27 10.53
CA SER A 303 -31.30 0.37 9.77
C SER A 303 -31.69 1.79 9.39
N ARG A 304 -31.08 2.83 9.99
CA ARG A 304 -31.31 4.24 9.65
C ARG A 304 -30.40 4.71 8.51
N SER A 305 -29.46 3.86 8.09
CA SER A 305 -28.56 4.11 6.98
C SER A 305 -29.18 3.55 5.70
N GLN A 306 -29.11 4.32 4.62
CA GLN A 306 -29.37 3.83 3.28
C GLN A 306 -28.04 3.56 2.57
N TYR A 307 -28.08 2.87 1.44
CA TYR A 307 -26.91 2.64 0.60
C TYR A 307 -27.25 2.76 -0.87
N GLY A 308 -26.25 3.10 -1.68
CA GLY A 308 -26.30 2.89 -3.12
C GLY A 308 -25.12 2.03 -3.55
N GLN A 309 -25.20 1.44 -4.73
CA GLN A 309 -24.18 0.53 -5.25
C GLN A 309 -24.14 0.55 -6.78
N THR A 310 -22.99 0.16 -7.34
CA THR A 310 -22.79 0.17 -8.79
C THR A 310 -23.60 -0.93 -9.48
N ASP A 311 -23.68 -2.10 -8.85
CA ASP A 311 -24.36 -3.28 -9.34
C ASP A 311 -24.97 -4.09 -8.17
N ASP A 312 -25.67 -5.17 -8.49
CA ASP A 312 -26.33 -6.05 -7.52
C ASP A 312 -25.36 -6.86 -6.64
N THR A 313 -24.08 -6.90 -6.99
CA THR A 313 -23.03 -7.58 -6.20
C THR A 313 -22.60 -6.76 -4.98
N GLY A 314 -23.03 -5.50 -4.87
CA GLY A 314 -22.59 -4.56 -3.84
C GLY A 314 -21.27 -3.87 -4.17
N LYS A 315 -20.75 -4.05 -5.39
CA LYS A 315 -19.51 -3.41 -5.82
C LYS A 315 -19.64 -1.89 -5.75
N GLY A 316 -18.66 -1.26 -5.12
CA GLY A 316 -18.61 0.19 -4.94
C GLY A 316 -19.76 0.71 -4.09
N ARG A 317 -20.31 -0.09 -3.17
CA ARG A 317 -21.40 0.37 -2.29
C ARG A 317 -20.94 1.52 -1.39
N TRP A 318 -21.78 2.55 -1.30
CA TRP A 318 -21.61 3.71 -0.43
C TRP A 318 -22.75 3.79 0.59
N VAL A 319 -22.52 4.50 1.69
CA VAL A 319 -23.51 4.67 2.77
C VAL A 319 -24.06 6.09 2.74
N VAL A 320 -25.35 6.24 3.02
CA VAL A 320 -26.05 7.52 3.13
C VAL A 320 -26.75 7.60 4.48
N TYR A 321 -26.50 8.67 5.24
CA TYR A 321 -27.20 8.97 6.47
C TYR A 321 -28.00 10.27 6.33
N HIS A 322 -29.33 10.15 6.28
CA HIS A 322 -30.27 11.23 5.98
C HIS A 322 -31.70 10.85 6.37
N ASP A 323 -32.62 11.81 6.26
CA ASP A 323 -34.04 11.62 6.56
C ASP A 323 -34.65 10.51 5.71
N GLU A 324 -35.18 9.46 6.36
CA GLU A 324 -35.79 8.29 5.73
C GLU A 324 -37.01 8.65 4.86
N GLY A 325 -37.66 9.79 5.11
CA GLY A 325 -38.74 10.30 4.27
C GLY A 325 -38.27 10.79 2.89
N ARG A 326 -36.95 10.93 2.67
CA ARG A 326 -36.35 11.29 1.39
C ARG A 326 -36.03 10.01 0.62
N ALA A 327 -36.50 9.94 -0.62
CA ALA A 327 -36.26 8.80 -1.50
C ALA A 327 -35.52 9.19 -2.82
N PRO A 328 -34.37 9.86 -2.77
CA PRO A 328 -33.54 10.06 -3.97
C PRO A 328 -33.05 8.70 -4.50
N PHE A 329 -33.19 8.47 -5.80
CA PHE A 329 -32.55 7.33 -6.45
C PHE A 329 -31.02 7.42 -6.35
N GLN A 330 -30.36 6.25 -6.26
CA GLN A 330 -28.91 6.16 -6.06
C GLN A 330 -28.08 6.92 -7.12
N TYR A 331 -28.53 7.00 -8.38
CA TYR A 331 -27.79 7.67 -9.45
C TYR A 331 -27.65 9.19 -9.22
N HIS A 332 -28.56 9.81 -8.47
CA HIS A 332 -28.47 11.24 -8.15
C HIS A 332 -27.25 11.57 -7.29
N PHE A 333 -26.84 10.67 -6.38
CA PHE A 333 -25.63 10.83 -5.57
C PHE A 333 -24.37 10.76 -6.42
N VAL A 334 -24.32 9.79 -7.34
CA VAL A 334 -23.18 9.62 -8.25
C VAL A 334 -23.01 10.83 -9.15
N ASN A 335 -24.11 11.31 -9.75
CA ASN A 335 -24.10 12.48 -10.63
C ASN A 335 -23.64 13.73 -9.89
N ALA A 336 -24.22 14.02 -8.71
CA ALA A 336 -23.83 15.18 -7.90
C ALA A 336 -22.35 15.13 -7.46
N MET A 337 -21.83 13.94 -7.15
CA MET A 337 -20.41 13.76 -6.83
C MET A 337 -19.51 14.04 -8.04
N LEU A 338 -19.88 13.56 -9.25
CA LEU A 338 -19.12 13.80 -10.48
C LEU A 338 -19.14 15.29 -10.86
N ASP A 339 -20.29 15.93 -10.79
CA ASP A 339 -20.45 17.36 -11.09
C ASP A 339 -19.63 18.23 -10.14
N SER A 340 -19.64 17.91 -8.84
CA SER A 340 -18.82 18.59 -7.84
C SER A 340 -17.32 18.48 -8.15
N LYS A 341 -16.84 17.29 -8.55
CA LYS A 341 -15.45 17.10 -8.95
C LYS A 341 -15.11 17.92 -10.21
N ALA A 342 -15.97 17.90 -11.22
CA ALA A 342 -15.78 18.69 -12.44
C ALA A 342 -15.71 20.20 -12.14
N GLN A 343 -16.61 20.73 -11.30
CA GLN A 343 -16.61 22.13 -10.90
C GLN A 343 -15.36 22.51 -10.12
N SER A 344 -14.90 21.66 -9.20
CA SER A 344 -13.67 21.90 -8.43
C SER A 344 -12.43 22.01 -9.34
N PHE A 345 -12.39 21.20 -10.41
CA PHE A 345 -11.32 21.26 -11.41
C PHE A 345 -11.37 22.57 -12.21
N VAL A 346 -12.55 22.97 -12.69
CA VAL A 346 -12.73 24.25 -13.42
C VAL A 346 -12.36 25.44 -12.54
N GLN A 347 -12.77 25.46 -11.28
CA GLN A 347 -12.40 26.52 -10.32
C GLN A 347 -10.89 26.56 -10.06
N THR A 348 -10.24 25.40 -9.96
CA THR A 348 -8.78 25.32 -9.78
C THR A 348 -8.04 25.85 -11.02
N GLN A 349 -8.51 25.55 -12.23
CA GLN A 349 -7.95 26.09 -13.47
C GLN A 349 -8.15 27.61 -13.57
N ALA A 350 -9.37 28.10 -13.30
CA ALA A 350 -9.67 29.54 -13.31
C ALA A 350 -8.85 30.33 -12.27
N LEU A 351 -8.56 29.75 -11.10
CA LEU A 351 -7.67 30.33 -10.10
C LEU A 351 -6.21 30.38 -10.59
N LYS A 352 -5.71 29.32 -11.24
CA LYS A 352 -4.36 29.31 -11.84
C LYS A 352 -4.20 30.39 -12.91
N GLU A 353 -5.17 30.52 -13.81
CA GLU A 353 -5.18 31.55 -14.86
C GLU A 353 -5.26 32.97 -14.29
N ARG A 354 -6.09 33.19 -13.26
CA ARG A 354 -6.32 34.52 -12.67
C ARG A 354 -5.16 35.04 -11.83
N PHE A 355 -4.41 34.16 -11.18
CA PHE A 355 -3.30 34.55 -10.31
C PHE A 355 -1.93 34.48 -10.99
N GLY A 356 -1.87 34.14 -12.29
CA GLY A 356 -0.63 34.13 -13.06
C GLY A 356 0.45 33.27 -12.41
N ILE A 357 0.05 32.21 -11.69
CA ILE A 357 0.96 31.25 -11.08
C ILE A 357 1.51 30.38 -12.23
N ASN A 358 2.43 30.96 -12.98
CA ASN A 358 3.38 30.24 -13.83
C ASN A 358 4.41 29.58 -12.90
N GLY A 359 3.95 28.67 -12.05
CA GLY A 359 4.84 27.71 -11.44
C GLY A 359 5.01 26.60 -12.47
N ASP A 360 6.25 26.34 -12.88
CA ASP A 360 6.62 25.09 -13.54
C ASP A 360 6.11 23.93 -12.67
N ALA A 361 4.91 23.44 -12.99
CA ALA A 361 4.30 22.37 -12.25
C ALA A 361 4.78 21.04 -12.84
N SER A 362 5.46 20.30 -11.97
CA SER A 362 5.45 18.84 -11.84
C SER A 362 4.38 18.12 -12.71
N PRO A 363 4.76 17.06 -13.44
CA PRO A 363 3.85 16.31 -14.30
C PRO A 363 2.88 15.50 -13.43
N GLY A 364 1.59 15.43 -13.77
CA GLY A 364 0.72 14.51 -13.03
C GLY A 364 -0.78 14.50 -13.27
N THR A 365 -1.34 15.17 -14.28
CA THR A 365 -2.67 14.76 -14.76
C THR A 365 -2.88 15.24 -16.19
N ASN A 366 -2.80 14.31 -17.14
CA ASN A 366 -3.15 14.57 -18.51
C ASN A 366 -4.68 14.71 -18.60
N PRO A 367 -5.25 15.71 -19.28
CA PRO A 367 -6.69 15.79 -19.54
C PRO A 367 -7.31 14.49 -20.09
N LYS A 368 -6.52 13.66 -20.79
CA LYS A 368 -6.93 12.34 -21.27
C LYS A 368 -7.17 11.30 -20.16
N ASP A 369 -6.49 11.40 -19.03
CA ASP A 369 -6.69 10.50 -17.88
C ASP A 369 -8.02 10.81 -17.17
N ILE A 370 -8.44 12.08 -17.24
CA ILE A 370 -9.74 12.56 -16.75
C ILE A 370 -10.85 12.09 -17.69
N GLU A 371 -10.67 12.14 -19.01
CA GLU A 371 -11.60 11.54 -19.98
C GLU A 371 -11.77 10.03 -19.76
N ALA A 372 -10.71 9.28 -19.45
CA ALA A 372 -10.82 7.84 -19.16
C ALA A 372 -11.61 7.51 -17.88
N ILE A 373 -11.56 8.40 -16.86
CA ILE A 373 -12.42 8.31 -15.68
C ILE A 373 -13.87 8.60 -16.06
N PHE A 374 -14.12 9.69 -16.81
CA PHE A 374 -15.48 10.04 -17.26
C PHE A 374 -16.08 9.01 -18.23
N ASP A 375 -15.29 8.35 -19.06
CA ASP A 375 -15.76 7.34 -20.02
C ASP A 375 -16.09 6.00 -19.34
N ASN A 376 -15.35 5.60 -18.29
CA ASN A 376 -15.73 4.47 -17.43
C ASN A 376 -17.06 4.75 -16.69
N PHE A 377 -17.36 6.00 -16.35
CA PHE A 377 -18.63 6.37 -15.72
C PHE A 377 -19.79 6.61 -16.72
N ARG A 378 -19.52 7.10 -17.94
CA ARG A 378 -20.54 7.19 -19.03
C ARG A 378 -21.08 5.83 -19.43
N TYR A 379 -20.25 4.79 -19.40
CA TYR A 379 -20.67 3.41 -19.68
C TYR A 379 -21.75 2.91 -18.68
N LEU A 380 -21.75 3.44 -17.45
CA LEU A 380 -22.72 3.10 -16.39
C LEU A 380 -24.06 3.83 -16.54
N LEU A 381 -24.08 5.02 -17.16
CA LEU A 381 -25.30 5.82 -17.39
C LEU A 381 -26.10 5.37 -18.61
N THR A 382 -25.56 4.50 -19.45
CA THR A 382 -26.24 4.02 -20.67
C THR A 382 -27.21 2.86 -20.40
N PHE A 383 -27.29 2.36 -19.16
CA PHE A 383 -28.10 1.20 -18.77
C PHE A 383 -29.03 1.45 -17.57
N ALA A 384 -29.29 2.71 -17.19
CA ALA A 384 -30.25 3.09 -16.15
C ALA A 384 -31.55 3.63 -16.73
#